data_AF-A0A838JZK4-F1
#
_entry.id   AF-A0A838JZK4-F1
#
_cell.length_a   1.000
_cell.length_b   1.000
_cell.length_c   1.000
_cell.angle_alpha   90.00
_cell.angle_beta   90.00
_cell.angle_gamma   90.00
#
_symmetry.space_group_name_H-M   'P 1'
#
loop_
_entity.id
_entity.type
_entity.pdbx_description
1 polymer ?
#
loop_
_entity_poly.entity_id
_entity_poly.type
_entity_poly.pdbx_seq_one_letter_code
_entity_poly.pdbx_strand_id
1 'polypeptide(L)' 'ELGKSAGSDAEQGKATFVGVFGLDGARREADGAAKRALGALSLLDGDTSGLQQLAYFVRHRER' A
#
# COMPACT_ATOMS: atom_id res chain seq x y z
N GLU A 1 9.66 -10.87 -9.02
CA GLU A 1 10.53 -11.01 -7.84
C GLU A 1 10.78 -9.66 -7.19
N LEU A 2 10.56 -9.51 -5.88
CA LEU A 2 11.25 -8.47 -5.12
C LEU A 2 12.69 -8.97 -4.95
N GLY A 3 13.64 -8.42 -5.70
CA GLY A 3 15.03 -8.85 -5.73
C GLY A 3 15.84 -8.60 -4.44
N LYS A 4 15.22 -8.64 -3.26
CA LYS A 4 15.86 -8.53 -1.94
C LYS A 4 15.14 -9.37 -0.88
N SER A 5 15.92 -9.91 0.05
CA SER A 5 15.46 -10.66 1.21
C SER A 5 14.55 -9.81 2.10
N ALA A 6 13.37 -10.34 2.42
CA ALA A 6 12.48 -9.74 3.41
C ALA A 6 13.19 -9.72 4.77
N GLY A 7 13.36 -8.53 5.35
CA GLY A 7 14.01 -8.35 6.67
C GLY A 7 15.17 -7.36 6.71
N SER A 8 15.73 -6.92 5.56
CA SER A 8 16.92 -6.03 5.57
C SER A 8 16.69 -4.64 6.17
N ASP A 9 15.44 -4.18 6.27
CA ASP A 9 15.14 -2.83 6.73
C ASP A 9 15.12 -2.69 8.25
N ALA A 10 14.86 -3.78 9.00
CA ALA A 10 14.87 -3.76 10.46
C ALA A 10 16.29 -3.58 11.02
N GLU A 11 17.31 -4.12 10.34
CA GLU A 11 18.71 -4.05 10.78
C GLU A 11 19.36 -2.67 10.58
N GLN A 12 18.75 -1.76 9.80
CA GLN A 12 19.33 -0.44 9.50
C GLN A 12 18.70 0.73 10.27
N GLY A 13 17.84 0.48 11.26
CA GLY A 13 17.22 1.55 12.06
C GLY A 13 16.35 2.53 11.25
N LYS A 14 15.89 2.12 10.05
CA LYS A 14 15.04 2.95 9.20
C LYS A 14 13.60 2.91 9.70
N ALA A 15 12.98 4.08 9.86
CA ALA A 15 11.56 4.21 10.15
C ALA A 15 10.73 3.76 8.95
N THR A 16 10.43 2.45 8.88
CA THR A 16 9.49 1.88 7.92
C THR A 16 8.08 1.85 8.50
N PHE A 17 7.06 1.77 7.65
CA PHE A 17 5.67 1.64 8.12
C PHE A 17 5.47 0.47 9.08
N VAL A 18 6.06 -0.69 8.79
CA VAL A 18 5.98 -1.85 9.69
C VAL A 18 6.78 -1.61 10.99
N GLY A 19 7.92 -0.93 10.91
CA GLY A 19 8.71 -0.57 12.10
C GLY A 19 8.01 0.42 13.03
N VAL A 20 7.22 1.35 12.48
CA VAL A 20 6.50 2.38 13.25
C VAL A 20 5.14 1.88 13.76
N PHE A 21 4.38 1.17 12.93
CA PHE A 21 2.99 0.80 13.22
C PHE A 21 2.78 -0.69 13.54
N GLY A 22 3.83 -1.51 13.47
CA GLY A 22 3.71 -2.96 13.45
C GLY A 22 3.06 -3.48 12.16
N LEU A 23 3.03 -4.80 11.97
CA LEU A 23 2.49 -5.41 10.76
C LEU A 23 1.00 -5.08 10.56
N ASP A 24 0.20 -5.22 11.62
CA ASP A 24 -1.23 -4.95 11.53
C ASP A 24 -1.54 -3.46 11.40
N GLY A 25 -0.76 -2.59 12.02
CA GLY A 25 -0.90 -1.15 11.82
C GLY A 25 -0.52 -0.75 10.40
N ALA A 26 0.57 -1.29 9.85
CA ALA A 26 0.94 -1.05 8.47
C ALA A 26 -0.12 -1.54 7.47
N ARG A 27 -0.78 -2.68 7.75
CA ARG A 27 -1.93 -3.16 6.96
C ARG A 27 -3.10 -2.18 7.01
N ARG A 28 -3.46 -1.67 8.20
CA ARG A 28 -4.51 -0.66 8.35
C ARG A 28 -4.18 0.64 7.62
N GLU A 29 -2.93 1.09 7.67
CA GLU A 29 -2.50 2.27 6.92
C GLU A 29 -2.58 2.05 5.41
N ALA A 30 -2.22 0.86 4.92
CA ALA A 30 -2.38 0.49 3.53
C ALA A 30 -3.87 0.46 3.10
N ASP A 31 -4.75 -0.09 3.94
CA ASP A 31 -6.21 -0.06 3.71
C ASP A 31 -6.74 1.38 3.65
N GLY A 32 -6.31 2.22 4.60
CA GLY A 32 -6.67 3.63 4.64
C GLY A 32 -6.19 4.40 3.40
N ALA A 33 -4.96 4.13 2.94
CA ALA A 33 -4.43 4.73 1.72
C ALA A 33 -5.21 4.30 0.47
N ALA A 34 -5.54 3.02 0.34
CA ALA A 34 -6.35 2.52 -0.77
C ALA A 34 -7.76 3.15 -0.77
N LYS A 35 -8.41 3.24 0.40
CA LYS A 35 -9.72 3.90 0.54
C LYS A 35 -9.68 5.36 0.14
N ARG A 36 -8.64 6.11 0.55
CA ARG A 36 -8.46 7.52 0.16
C ARG A 36 -8.27 7.67 -1.35
N ALA A 37 -7.46 6.80 -1.97
CA ALA A 37 -7.26 6.81 -3.41
C ALA A 37 -8.56 6.57 -4.17
N LEU A 38 -9.33 5.54 -3.80
CA LEU A 38 -10.62 5.23 -4.43
C LEU A 38 -11.64 6.36 -4.23
N GLY A 39 -11.68 6.96 -3.03
CA GLY A 39 -12.52 8.12 -2.77
C GLY A 39 -12.16 9.31 -3.65
N ALA A 40 -10.87 9.59 -3.85
CA ALA A 40 -10.43 10.66 -4.75
C ALA A 40 -10.81 10.39 -6.21
N LEU A 41 -10.68 9.14 -6.67
CA LEU A 41 -11.07 8.76 -8.03
C LEU A 41 -12.57 8.88 -8.29
N SER A 42 -13.41 8.66 -7.28
CA SER A 42 -14.87 8.82 -7.40
C SER A 42 -15.34 10.26 -7.65
N LEU A 43 -14.46 11.24 -7.44
CA LEU A 43 -14.74 12.66 -7.69
C LEU A 43 -14.38 13.12 -9.10
N LEU A 44 -13.74 12.26 -9.90
CA LEU A 44 -13.31 12.58 -11.25
C LEU A 44 -14.37 12.16 -12.26
N ASP A 45 -14.61 13.02 -13.25
CA ASP A 45 -15.41 12.68 -14.41
C ASP A 45 -14.62 11.77 -15.36
N GLY A 46 -15.31 10.80 -15.96
CA GLY A 46 -14.73 9.85 -16.91
C GLY A 46 -14.37 8.49 -16.32
N ASP A 47 -13.80 7.62 -17.15
CA ASP A 47 -13.46 6.26 -16.74
C ASP A 47 -12.16 6.24 -15.92
N THR A 48 -12.30 5.89 -14.63
CA THR A 48 -11.18 5.71 -13.70
C THR A 48 -10.89 4.25 -13.36
N SER A 49 -11.55 3.29 -14.03
CA SER A 49 -11.48 1.86 -13.71
C SER A 49 -10.04 1.33 -13.65
N GLY A 50 -9.17 1.71 -14.60
CA GLY A 50 -7.77 1.31 -14.60
C GLY A 50 -6.98 1.80 -13.37
N LEU A 51 -7.26 3.01 -12.89
CA LEU A 51 -6.61 3.56 -11.69
C LEU A 51 -7.14 2.89 -10.41
N GLN A 52 -8.44 2.56 -10.37
CA GLN A 52 -9.02 1.80 -9.27
C GLN A 52 -8.38 0.40 -9.20
N GLN A 53 -8.24 -0.28 -10.35
CA GLN A 53 -7.57 -1.57 -10.42
C GLN A 53 -6.11 -1.50 -9.97
N LEU A 54 -5.38 -0.44 -10.31
CA LEU A 54 -4.02 -0.24 -9.82
C LEU A 54 -3.99 -0.12 -8.29
N ALA A 55 -4.90 0.65 -7.69
CA ALA A 55 -4.99 0.79 -6.23
C ALA A 55 -5.28 -0.56 -5.55
N TYR A 56 -6.21 -1.35 -6.10
CA TYR A 56 -6.50 -2.70 -5.61
C TYR A 56 -5.31 -3.64 -5.77
N PHE A 57 -4.63 -3.62 -6.93
CA PHE A 57 -3.46 -4.44 -7.19
C PHE A 57 -2.33 -4.14 -6.21
N VAL A 58 -1.97 -2.87 -6.03
CA VAL A 58 -0.90 -2.49 -5.08
C VAL A 58 -1.22 -2.94 -3.66
N ARG A 59 -2.50 -2.86 -3.26
CA ARG A 59 -2.93 -3.27 -1.92
C ARG A 59 -2.96 -4.79 -1.72
N HIS A 60 -3.42 -5.55 -2.70
CA HIS A 60 -3.73 -6.98 -2.55
C HIS A 60 -2.75 -7.90 -3.26
N ARG A 61 -1.76 -7.38 -3.99
CA ARG A 61 -0.75 -8.22 -4.62
C ARG A 61 -0.08 -9.09 -3.55
N GLU A 62 -0.29 -10.38 -3.67
CA GLU A 62 0.56 -11.36 -3.03
C GLU A 62 1.81 -11.51 -3.89
N ARG A 63 2.87 -12.04 -3.30
CA ARG A 63 4.19 -12.11 -3.94
C ARG A 63 4.18 -12.84 -5.27
#